data_AF-A0A818ZDI3-F1
#
_entry.id   AF-A0A818ZDI3-F1
#
_cell.length_a   1.000
_cell.length_b   1.000
_cell.length_c   1.000
_cell.angle_alpha   90.00
_cell.angle_beta   90.00
_cell.angle_gamma   90.00
#
_symmetry.space_group_name_H-M   'P 1'
#
loop_
_entity.id
_entity.type
_entity.pdbx_description
1 polymer ?
#
loop_
_entity_poly.entity_id
_entity_poly.type
_entity_poly.pdbx_seq_one_letter_code
_entity_poly.pdbx_strand_id
1 'polypeptide(L)'
;MNEKQFLIDKKSDSLNGSNETKHESSRLEWAESSWFRWGHLFCFSWIIPVIKSGYKRTLTIDDLDQLPTDDTALLLMQKFLCHDWKTTSLSIAIIKIFWKELAISGLLLSYMLARMAVPLILRQIVLLITDHQTSSSLRYVYPVIFLLCVILSPSFL
;
A
#
# COMPACT_ATOMS: atom_id res chain seq x y z
N MET A 1 -15.19 41.54 -18.51
CA MET A 1 -15.18 40.06 -18.58
C MET A 1 -13.86 39.67 -19.22
N ASN A 2 -12.95 39.07 -18.45
CA ASN A 2 -11.52 39.07 -18.74
C ASN A 2 -11.14 38.02 -19.79
N GLU A 3 -10.41 38.45 -20.81
CA GLU A 3 -9.88 37.64 -21.92
C GLU A 3 -9.10 36.40 -21.43
N LYS A 4 -8.50 36.48 -20.23
CA LYS A 4 -7.82 35.36 -19.58
C LYS A 4 -8.76 34.22 -19.17
N GLN A 5 -9.98 34.53 -18.69
CA GLN A 5 -10.97 33.51 -18.36
C GLN A 5 -11.44 32.77 -19.62
N PHE A 6 -11.61 33.49 -20.73
CA PHE A 6 -12.04 32.90 -22.00
C PHE A 6 -10.98 31.95 -22.59
N LEU A 7 -9.69 32.27 -22.44
CA LEU A 7 -8.60 31.40 -22.87
C LEU A 7 -8.44 30.16 -21.98
N ILE A 8 -8.82 30.25 -20.71
CA ILE A 8 -8.83 29.10 -19.80
C ILE A 8 -9.96 28.15 -20.18
N ASP A 9 -11.19 28.65 -20.35
CA ASP A 9 -12.33 27.82 -20.77
C ASP A 9 -12.09 27.12 -22.12
N LYS A 10 -11.59 27.87 -23.12
CA LYS A 10 -11.29 27.31 -24.43
C LYS A 10 -10.19 26.22 -24.39
N LYS A 11 -9.26 26.33 -23.45
CA LYS A 11 -8.23 25.30 -23.22
C LYS A 11 -8.80 24.08 -22.47
N SER A 12 -9.76 24.29 -21.57
CA SER A 12 -10.50 23.22 -20.89
C SER A 12 -11.30 22.38 -21.89
N ASP A 13 -12.03 23.03 -22.80
CA ASP A 13 -12.90 22.34 -23.77
C ASP A 13 -12.10 21.58 -24.83
N SER A 14 -10.95 22.12 -25.25
CA SER A 14 -10.06 21.44 -26.20
C SER A 14 -9.29 20.26 -25.59
N LEU A 15 -9.07 20.24 -24.26
CA LEU A 15 -8.55 19.05 -23.56
C LEU A 15 -9.65 18.00 -23.29
N ASN A 16 -10.90 18.41 -23.17
CA ASN A 16 -12.00 17.49 -22.89
C ASN A 16 -12.49 16.77 -24.16
N GLY A 17 -12.41 17.43 -25.33
CA GLY A 17 -12.81 16.84 -26.62
C GLY A 17 -11.86 15.81 -27.23
N SER A 18 -10.64 15.65 -26.72
CA SER A 18 -9.67 14.63 -27.18
C SER A 18 -9.61 13.39 -26.28
N ASN A 19 -10.38 13.35 -25.19
CA ASN A 19 -10.39 12.26 -24.21
C ASN A 19 -11.65 11.38 -24.29
N GLU A 20 -12.34 11.35 -25.43
CA GLU A 20 -13.21 10.21 -25.76
C GLU A 20 -12.36 9.02 -26.24
N THR A 21 -11.41 8.60 -25.42
CA THR A 21 -10.89 7.24 -25.51
C THR A 21 -12.02 6.31 -25.12
N LYS A 22 -12.52 5.54 -26.10
CA LYS A 22 -13.25 4.29 -25.88
C LYS A 22 -12.78 3.68 -24.57
N HIS A 23 -13.66 3.67 -23.58
CA HIS A 23 -13.44 3.01 -22.30
C HIS A 23 -13.38 1.51 -22.62
N GLU A 24 -12.23 1.05 -23.11
CA GLU A 24 -11.94 -0.37 -23.20
C GLU A 24 -11.84 -0.79 -21.74
N SER A 25 -12.91 -1.40 -21.25
CA SER A 25 -13.06 -1.90 -19.89
C SER A 25 -11.75 -2.55 -19.48
N SER A 26 -10.97 -1.87 -18.65
CA SER A 26 -9.68 -2.35 -18.20
C SER A 26 -9.90 -3.78 -17.72
N ARG A 27 -9.06 -4.69 -18.20
CA ARG A 27 -9.17 -6.15 -17.99
C ARG A 27 -9.13 -6.58 -16.51
N LEU A 28 -9.19 -5.63 -15.59
CA LEU A 28 -9.10 -5.69 -14.14
C LEU A 28 -10.40 -5.23 -13.44
N GLU A 29 -11.47 -4.84 -14.15
CA GLU A 29 -12.77 -4.49 -13.54
C GLU A 29 -13.37 -5.65 -12.71
N TRP A 30 -13.04 -6.90 -13.04
CA TRP A 30 -13.42 -8.08 -12.23
C TRP A 30 -12.72 -8.14 -10.86
N ALA A 31 -11.66 -7.35 -10.65
CA ALA A 31 -10.88 -7.33 -9.41
C ALA A 31 -11.47 -6.40 -8.32
N GLU A 32 -12.52 -5.64 -8.63
CA GLU A 32 -13.05 -4.63 -7.70
C GLU A 32 -14.01 -5.17 -6.61
N SER A 33 -14.63 -6.34 -6.78
CA SER A 33 -15.85 -6.67 -6.03
C SER A 33 -15.78 -7.76 -4.94
N SER A 34 -14.62 -8.34 -4.60
CA SER A 34 -14.58 -9.51 -3.69
C SER A 34 -13.47 -9.48 -2.61
N TRP A 35 -13.73 -9.99 -1.40
CA TRP A 35 -12.77 -10.02 -0.27
C TRP A 35 -11.52 -10.90 -0.54
N PHE A 36 -11.64 -11.88 -1.45
CA PHE A 36 -10.51 -12.63 -2.04
C PHE A 36 -9.47 -11.73 -2.76
N ARG A 37 -9.82 -10.46 -3.04
CA ARG A 37 -8.95 -9.42 -3.61
C ARG A 37 -7.67 -9.20 -2.83
N TRP A 38 -7.75 -9.14 -1.50
CA TRP A 38 -6.57 -8.87 -0.67
C TRP A 38 -5.54 -9.99 -0.78
N GLY A 39 -5.97 -11.26 -0.77
CA GLY A 39 -5.08 -12.39 -1.00
C GLY A 39 -4.48 -12.40 -2.40
N HIS A 40 -5.28 -12.12 -3.43
CA HIS A 40 -4.79 -12.08 -4.81
C HIS A 40 -3.80 -10.94 -5.08
N LEU A 41 -4.00 -9.77 -4.46
CA LEU A 41 -3.05 -8.65 -4.49
C LEU A 41 -1.78 -8.96 -3.69
N PHE A 42 -1.91 -9.46 -2.46
CA PHE A 42 -0.75 -9.78 -1.61
C PHE A 42 0.11 -10.90 -2.21
N CYS A 43 -0.51 -11.92 -2.80
CA CYS A 43 0.20 -13.02 -3.46
C CYS A 43 0.61 -12.69 -4.89
N PHE A 44 0.46 -11.45 -5.36
CA PHE A 44 0.79 -11.00 -6.72
C PHE A 44 0.27 -11.94 -7.81
N SER A 45 -0.85 -12.63 -7.59
CA SER A 45 -1.30 -13.70 -8.48
C SER A 45 -1.74 -13.18 -9.85
N TRP A 46 -2.05 -11.89 -9.94
CA TRP A 46 -2.33 -11.19 -11.19
C TRP A 46 -1.11 -11.09 -12.14
N ILE A 47 0.11 -11.22 -11.63
CA ILE A 47 1.34 -11.14 -12.46
C ILE A 47 1.67 -12.47 -13.16
N ILE A 48 1.14 -13.59 -12.65
CA ILE A 48 1.37 -14.95 -13.17
C ILE A 48 1.02 -15.07 -14.66
N PRO A 49 -0.14 -14.61 -15.17
CA PRO A 49 -0.43 -14.66 -16.61
C PRO A 49 0.52 -13.82 -17.46
N VAL A 50 1.00 -12.67 -16.95
CA VAL A 50 1.99 -11.82 -17.62
C VAL A 50 3.32 -12.56 -17.76
N ILE A 51 3.80 -13.19 -16.68
CA ILE A 51 5.02 -14.01 -16.68
C ILE A 51 4.89 -15.18 -17.66
N LYS A 52 3.73 -15.86 -17.68
CA LYS A 52 3.47 -16.97 -18.61
C LYS A 52 3.44 -16.53 -20.07
N SER A 53 2.98 -15.32 -20.36
CA SER A 53 3.03 -14.72 -21.69
C SER A 53 4.48 -14.40 -22.10
N GLY A 54 5.25 -13.81 -21.18
CA GLY A 54 6.67 -13.50 -21.39
C GLY A 54 7.58 -14.70 -21.59
N TYR A 55 7.23 -15.85 -21.00
CA TYR A 55 7.93 -17.11 -21.25
C TYR A 55 7.74 -17.61 -22.70
N LYS A 56 6.61 -17.27 -23.34
CA LYS A 56 6.24 -17.76 -24.67
C LYS A 56 6.57 -16.79 -25.80
N ARG A 57 6.57 -15.48 -25.54
CA ARG A 57 6.93 -14.43 -26.50
C ARG A 57 7.69 -13.30 -25.82
N THR A 58 8.53 -12.59 -26.59
CA THR A 58 9.06 -11.28 -26.18
C THR A 58 7.91 -10.30 -25.98
N LEU A 59 7.76 -9.77 -24.76
CA LEU A 59 6.74 -8.75 -24.47
C LEU A 59 7.03 -7.48 -25.28
N THR A 60 5.97 -6.95 -25.87
CA THR A 60 5.98 -5.62 -26.49
C THR A 60 5.28 -4.65 -25.54
N ILE A 61 5.56 -3.35 -25.65
CA ILE A 61 4.93 -2.30 -24.82
C ILE A 61 3.39 -2.33 -24.83
N ASP A 62 2.79 -2.84 -25.91
CA ASP A 62 1.34 -2.99 -26.08
C ASP A 62 0.73 -4.11 -25.22
N ASP A 63 1.56 -4.98 -24.63
CA ASP A 63 1.14 -6.09 -23.76
C ASP A 63 1.09 -5.71 -22.28
N LEU A 64 1.54 -4.50 -21.92
CA LEU A 64 1.47 -4.00 -20.56
C LEU A 64 0.13 -3.31 -20.34
N ASP A 65 -0.53 -3.68 -19.24
CA ASP A 65 -1.72 -2.96 -18.78
C ASP A 65 -1.35 -1.49 -18.51
N GLN A 66 -2.25 -0.59 -18.93
CA GLN A 66 -2.10 0.84 -18.66
C GLN A 66 -2.18 1.10 -17.15
N LEU A 67 -1.36 2.06 -16.69
CA LEU A 67 -1.33 2.44 -15.28
C LEU A 67 -2.74 2.84 -14.82
N PRO A 68 -3.19 2.40 -13.63
CA PRO A 68 -4.48 2.81 -13.09
C PRO A 68 -4.58 4.34 -13.07
N THR A 69 -5.74 4.86 -13.45
CA THR A 69 -5.96 6.31 -13.65
C THR A 69 -5.61 7.12 -12.39
N ASP A 70 -5.76 6.53 -11.21
CA ASP A 70 -5.43 7.11 -9.92
C ASP A 70 -3.91 7.35 -9.68
N ASP A 71 -3.05 6.56 -10.32
CA ASP A 71 -1.58 6.66 -10.22
C ASP A 71 -0.97 7.49 -11.36
N THR A 72 -1.81 8.12 -12.19
CA THR A 72 -1.32 8.95 -13.29
C THR A 72 -0.56 10.16 -12.74
N ALA A 73 0.65 10.39 -13.25
CA ALA A 73 1.50 11.52 -12.86
C ALA A 73 0.78 12.88 -12.95
N LEU A 74 -0.21 13.02 -13.85
CA LEU A 74 -1.05 14.20 -13.98
C LEU A 74 -1.90 14.48 -12.74
N LEU A 75 -2.54 13.45 -12.17
CA LEU A 75 -3.39 13.59 -10.98
C LEU A 75 -2.54 13.91 -9.74
N LEU A 76 -1.38 13.27 -9.65
CA LEU A 76 -0.40 13.49 -8.59
C LEU A 76 0.19 14.92 -8.66
N MET A 77 0.51 15.39 -9.86
CA MET A 77 0.97 16.75 -10.12
C MET A 77 -0.14 17.79 -9.84
N GLN A 78 -1.40 17.50 -10.14
CA GLN A 78 -2.53 18.38 -9.81
C GLN A 78 -2.74 18.50 -8.30
N LYS A 79 -2.66 17.38 -7.55
CA LYS A 79 -2.68 17.39 -6.08
C LYS A 79 -1.53 18.21 -5.49
N PHE A 80 -0.36 18.14 -6.10
CA PHE A 80 0.83 18.87 -5.67
C PHE A 80 0.74 20.38 -5.97
N LEU A 81 0.20 20.76 -7.13
CA LEU A 81 -0.01 22.16 -7.54
C LEU A 81 -1.12 22.85 -6.75
N CYS A 82 -2.14 22.11 -6.30
CA CYS A 82 -3.22 22.64 -5.47
C CYS A 82 -2.80 22.89 -4.01
N HIS A 83 -1.64 22.37 -3.59
CA HIS A 83 -1.12 22.58 -2.23
C HIS A 83 -0.50 23.97 -2.08
N ASP A 84 -0.74 24.65 -0.96
CA ASP A 84 -0.26 26.03 -0.78
C ASP A 84 1.24 26.05 -0.45
N TRP A 85 2.02 26.56 -1.39
CA TRP A 85 3.50 26.52 -1.39
C TRP A 85 4.17 27.58 -0.52
N LYS A 86 3.38 28.50 0.04
CA LYS A 86 3.93 29.72 0.64
C LYS A 86 4.60 29.54 2.01
N THR A 87 4.39 28.43 2.70
CA THR A 87 4.79 28.30 4.12
C THR A 87 5.35 26.93 4.51
N THR A 88 5.44 25.97 3.59
CA THR A 88 5.72 24.57 3.94
C THR A 88 6.93 24.03 3.20
N SER A 89 7.89 23.44 3.92
CA SER A 89 9.02 22.73 3.31
C SER A 89 8.53 21.58 2.44
N LEU A 90 9.15 21.40 1.26
CA LEU A 90 8.85 20.34 0.29
C LEU A 90 8.65 18.95 0.94
N SER A 91 9.51 18.60 1.89
CA SER A 91 9.45 17.32 2.61
C SER A 91 8.14 17.12 3.38
N ILE A 92 7.61 18.17 4.01
CA ILE A 92 6.37 18.11 4.79
C ILE A 92 5.16 17.98 3.86
N ALA A 93 5.17 18.65 2.71
CA ALA A 93 4.12 18.53 1.71
C ALA A 93 4.02 17.09 1.17
N ILE A 94 5.17 16.48 0.84
CA ILE A 94 5.23 15.08 0.37
C ILE A 94 4.72 14.13 1.46
N ILE A 95 5.20 14.26 2.70
CA ILE A 95 4.77 13.42 3.82
C ILE A 95 3.25 13.53 4.05
N LYS A 96 2.69 14.73 3.92
CA LYS A 96 1.26 14.97 4.13
C LYS A 96 0.39 14.39 3.02
N ILE A 97 0.87 14.46 1.77
CA ILE A 97 0.19 13.86 0.61
C ILE A 97 0.17 12.34 0.74
N PHE A 98 1.30 11.74 1.10
CA PHE A 98 1.46 10.29 1.21
C PHE A 98 1.21 9.73 2.62
N TRP A 99 0.54 10.49 3.49
CA TRP A 99 0.39 10.10 4.90
C TRP A 99 -0.39 8.79 5.06
N LYS A 100 -1.34 8.53 4.15
CA LYS A 100 -2.13 7.31 4.15
C LYS A 100 -1.29 6.09 3.78
N GLU A 101 -0.51 6.16 2.70
CA GLU A 101 0.38 5.06 2.31
C GLU A 101 1.49 4.86 3.36
N LEU A 102 2.01 5.96 3.92
CA LEU A 102 3.03 5.91 4.96
C LEU A 102 2.50 5.27 6.25
N ALA A 103 1.25 5.53 6.64
CA ALA A 103 0.63 4.89 7.79
C ALA A 103 0.48 3.37 7.59
N ILE A 104 0.09 2.94 6.38
CA ILE A 104 -0.02 1.52 6.03
C ILE A 104 1.36 0.87 6.04
N SER A 105 2.37 1.51 5.44
CA SER A 105 3.76 1.03 5.44
C SER A 105 4.33 0.98 6.87
N GLY A 106 4.00 1.94 7.72
CA GLY A 106 4.42 1.97 9.12
C GLY A 106 3.81 0.84 9.94
N LEU A 107 2.55 0.47 9.67
CA LEU A 107 1.89 -0.69 10.26
C LEU A 107 2.59 -2.00 9.86
N LEU A 108 3.00 -2.13 8.60
CA LEU A 108 3.80 -3.27 8.12
C LEU A 108 5.17 -3.33 8.80
N LEU A 109 5.79 -2.18 9.05
CA LEU A 109 7.08 -2.13 9.76
C LEU A 109 6.93 -2.50 11.25
N SER A 110 5.85 -2.05 11.91
CA SER A 110 5.59 -2.43 13.30
C SER A 110 5.35 -3.95 13.44
N TYR A 111 4.72 -4.56 12.44
CA TYR A 111 4.59 -6.01 12.35
C TYR A 111 5.96 -6.72 12.27
N MET A 112 6.90 -6.19 11.49
CA MET A 112 8.27 -6.74 11.44
C MET A 112 9.03 -6.60 12.76
N LEU A 113 8.84 -5.48 13.48
CA LEU A 113 9.42 -5.29 14.81
C LEU A 113 8.81 -6.27 15.84
N ALA A 114 7.51 -6.55 15.75
CA ALA A 114 6.87 -7.56 16.59
C ALA A 114 7.49 -8.95 16.38
N ARG A 115 7.86 -9.30 15.14
CA ARG A 115 8.58 -10.56 14.85
C ARG A 115 9.96 -10.62 15.51
N MET A 116 10.67 -9.49 15.59
CA MET A 116 11.94 -9.41 16.31
C MET A 116 11.78 -9.50 17.84
N ALA A 117 10.60 -9.17 18.38
CA ALA A 117 10.31 -9.28 19.81
C ALA A 117 10.07 -10.72 20.27
N VAL A 118 9.66 -11.62 19.37
CA VAL A 118 9.42 -13.06 19.67
C VAL A 118 10.62 -13.75 20.35
N PRO A 119 11.86 -13.69 19.80
CA PRO A 119 13.01 -14.32 20.45
C PRO A 119 13.37 -13.69 21.81
N LEU A 120 13.10 -12.39 21.99
CA LEU A 120 13.33 -11.70 23.27
C LEU A 120 12.35 -12.21 24.34
N ILE A 121 11.08 -12.39 24.00
CA ILE A 121 10.05 -12.92 24.91
C ILE A 121 10.36 -14.39 25.23
N LEU A 122 10.76 -15.18 24.24
CA LEU A 122 11.14 -16.58 24.44
C LEU A 122 12.31 -16.72 25.42
N ARG A 123 13.33 -15.87 25.30
CA ARG A 123 14.47 -15.84 26.24
C ARG A 123 14.02 -15.57 27.68
N GLN A 124 13.08 -14.66 27.88
CA GLN A 124 12.56 -14.35 29.22
C GLN A 124 11.77 -15.52 29.81
N ILE A 125 11.01 -16.26 29.01
CA ILE A 125 10.31 -17.47 29.46
C ILE A 125 11.30 -18.54 29.92
N VAL A 126 12.38 -18.77 29.18
CA VAL A 126 13.41 -19.76 29.54
C VAL A 126 14.09 -19.38 30.86
N LEU A 127 14.41 -18.10 31.06
CA LEU A 127 15.00 -17.60 32.31
C LEU A 127 14.03 -17.76 33.50
N LEU A 128 12.74 -17.48 33.30
CA LEU A 128 11.70 -17.64 34.32
C LEU A 128 11.50 -19.09 34.76
N ILE A 129 11.67 -20.04 33.84
CA ILE A 129 11.58 -21.48 34.15
C ILE A 129 12.83 -21.93 34.92
N THR A 130 13.99 -21.38 34.58
CA THR A 130 15.27 -21.70 35.22
C THR A 130 15.36 -21.12 36.64
N ASP A 131 14.83 -19.92 36.85
CA ASP A 131 14.79 -19.25 38.14
C ASP A 131 13.51 -19.58 38.90
N HIS A 132 13.59 -20.59 39.76
CA HIS A 132 12.46 -21.15 40.52
C HIS A 132 11.80 -20.17 41.52
N GLN A 133 12.31 -18.94 41.67
CA GLN A 133 11.99 -18.01 42.75
C GLN A 133 11.15 -16.78 42.34
N THR A 134 10.38 -16.87 41.26
CA THR A 134 9.56 -15.73 40.78
C THR A 134 8.09 -15.84 41.18
N SER A 135 7.51 -14.68 41.47
CA SER A 135 6.13 -14.49 41.95
C SER A 135 5.09 -15.16 41.03
N SER A 136 4.11 -15.82 41.64
CA SER A 136 3.10 -16.68 40.98
C SER A 136 2.35 -16.00 39.84
N SER A 137 2.20 -14.68 39.88
CA SER A 137 1.51 -13.87 38.87
C SER A 137 2.31 -13.68 37.57
N LEU A 138 3.64 -13.56 37.62
CA LEU A 138 4.46 -13.37 36.41
C LEU A 138 4.54 -14.63 35.54
N ARG A 139 4.41 -15.82 36.15
CA ARG A 139 4.47 -17.11 35.47
C ARG A 139 3.37 -17.31 34.41
N TYR A 140 2.21 -16.67 34.56
CA TYR A 140 1.10 -16.76 33.62
C TYR A 140 1.08 -15.62 32.60
N VAL A 141 1.68 -14.46 32.91
CA VAL A 141 1.63 -13.27 32.04
C VAL A 141 2.47 -13.46 30.77
N TYR A 142 3.69 -13.99 30.89
CA TYR A 142 4.57 -14.18 29.74
C TYR A 142 4.06 -15.18 28.67
N PRO A 143 3.54 -16.38 29.02
CA PRO A 143 2.99 -17.29 28.01
C PRO A 143 1.71 -16.75 27.37
N VAL A 144 0.89 -15.98 28.09
CA VAL A 144 -0.30 -15.32 27.53
C VAL A 144 0.09 -14.23 26.54
N ILE A 145 1.09 -13.40 26.87
CA ILE A 145 1.64 -12.40 25.94
C ILE A 145 2.26 -13.08 24.72
N PHE A 146 3.01 -14.17 24.90
CA PHE A 146 3.58 -14.94 23.81
C PHE A 146 2.48 -15.52 22.89
N LEU A 147 1.46 -16.15 23.45
CA LEU A 147 0.34 -16.72 22.71
C LEU A 147 -0.46 -15.65 21.98
N LEU A 148 -0.69 -14.48 22.60
CA LEU A 148 -1.33 -13.33 21.97
C LEU A 148 -0.46 -12.80 20.82
N CYS A 149 0.86 -12.71 20.99
CA CYS A 149 1.81 -12.27 19.96
C CYS A 149 1.89 -13.26 18.77
N VAL A 150 1.78 -14.57 19.06
CA VAL A 150 1.73 -15.63 18.04
C VAL A 150 0.40 -15.60 17.28
N ILE A 151 -0.75 -15.44 17.96
CA ILE A 151 -2.06 -15.33 17.30
C ILE A 151 -2.16 -14.06 16.45
N LEU A 152 -1.59 -12.95 16.92
CA LEU A 152 -1.53 -11.69 16.16
C LEU A 152 -0.58 -11.78 14.95
N SER A 153 0.30 -12.79 14.93
CA SER A 153 1.22 -13.05 13.83
C SER A 153 0.62 -14.12 12.91
N PRO A 154 -0.02 -13.78 11.77
CA PRO A 154 -0.63 -14.76 10.86
C PRO A 154 0.41 -15.56 10.06
N SER A 155 1.46 -16.05 10.72
CA SER A 155 2.60 -16.74 10.11
C SER A 155 2.36 -18.24 9.94
N PHE A 156 1.09 -18.69 9.92
CA PHE A 156 0.71 -20.09 9.74
C PHE A 156 -0.36 -20.30 8.65
N LEU A 157 -0.48 -19.35 7.70
CA LEU A 157 -1.17 -19.58 6.44
C LEU A 157 -0.32 -19.14 5.26
#